data_AF-A0A7V7B2U9-F1
#
_entry.id   AF-A0A7V7B2U9-F1
#
_cell.length_a   1.000
_cell.length_b   1.000
_cell.length_c   1.000
_cell.angle_alpha   90.00
_cell.angle_beta   90.00
_cell.angle_gamma   90.00
#
_symmetry.space_group_name_H-M   'P 1'
#
loop_
_entity.id
_entity.type
_entity.pdbx_description
1 polymer ?
#
loop_
_entity_poly.entity_id
_entity_poly.type
_entity_poly.pdbx_seq_one_letter_code
_entity_poly.pdbx_strand_id
1 'polypeptide(L)'
;MGIRKSLSLSFFVIFSMFLGLQSYLFSQLYPLKSDITLMENETLEMTLGAEELKLSVVQVQQWLTDVSATRDTEGFSDAEHFANRFYERIEKLKQYEHSDQDKLNMYEASFEDFYKRGKEMANAYISYGIEEGNKIMEVFDGDAEEINGLIDVYLEESITEIQAVVGDVSKRIASITQLAIIFNIVILISYGSNTMP
;
A
#
# COMPACT_ATOMS: atom_id res chain seq x y z
N MET A 1 -19.93 -24.88 55.60
CA MET A 1 -20.37 -24.79 54.18
C MET A 1 -19.55 -25.82 53.41
N GLY A 2 -20.17 -26.86 52.85
CA GLY A 2 -19.43 -28.06 52.41
C GLY A 2 -18.47 -27.82 51.25
N ILE A 3 -17.33 -28.52 51.25
CA ILE A 3 -16.22 -28.49 50.27
C ILE A 3 -16.71 -28.47 48.81
N ARG A 4 -17.83 -29.14 48.51
CA ARG A 4 -18.46 -29.14 47.17
C ARG A 4 -18.97 -27.77 46.71
N LYS A 5 -19.51 -26.94 47.61
CA LYS A 5 -20.03 -25.60 47.27
C LYS A 5 -18.89 -24.61 46.98
N SER A 6 -17.74 -24.70 47.68
CA SER A 6 -16.59 -23.84 47.38
C SER A 6 -15.91 -24.22 46.06
N LEU A 7 -15.75 -25.52 45.78
CA LEU A 7 -15.24 -26.01 44.49
C LEU A 7 -16.11 -25.58 43.29
N SER A 8 -17.44 -25.68 43.43
CA SER A 8 -18.37 -25.25 42.38
C SER A 8 -18.30 -23.73 42.12
N LEU A 9 -18.05 -22.93 43.16
CA LEU A 9 -17.93 -21.48 43.03
C LEU A 9 -16.63 -21.09 42.30
N SER A 10 -15.50 -21.67 42.69
CA SER A 10 -14.20 -21.43 42.03
C SER A 10 -14.23 -21.85 40.55
N PHE A 11 -14.85 -22.99 40.23
CA PHE A 11 -15.04 -23.42 38.85
C PHE A 11 -15.85 -22.39 38.05
N PHE A 12 -16.96 -21.89 38.59
CA PHE A 12 -17.79 -20.91 37.90
C PHE A 12 -17.09 -19.58 37.66
N VAL A 13 -16.25 -19.13 38.61
CA VAL A 13 -15.43 -17.92 38.45
C VAL A 13 -14.39 -18.08 37.35
N ILE A 14 -13.64 -19.19 37.35
CA ILE A 14 -12.63 -19.47 36.32
C ILE A 14 -13.29 -19.61 34.94
N PHE A 15 -14.43 -20.30 34.88
CA PHE A 15 -15.18 -20.49 33.63
C PHE A 15 -15.72 -19.16 33.08
N SER A 16 -16.25 -18.29 33.94
CA SER A 16 -16.71 -16.96 33.54
C SER A 16 -15.54 -16.08 33.05
N MET A 17 -14.39 -16.16 33.72
CA MET A 17 -13.17 -15.45 33.35
C MET A 17 -12.61 -15.96 32.01
N PHE A 18 -12.67 -17.28 31.77
CA PHE A 18 -12.33 -17.88 30.49
C PHE A 18 -13.27 -17.41 29.36
N LEU A 19 -14.58 -17.37 29.58
CA LEU A 19 -15.54 -16.84 28.61
C LEU A 19 -15.29 -15.36 28.30
N GLY A 20 -14.97 -14.55 29.33
CA GLY A 20 -14.61 -13.15 29.15
C GLY A 20 -13.34 -12.97 28.32
N LEU A 21 -12.30 -13.77 28.59
CA LEU A 21 -11.08 -13.77 27.79
C LEU A 21 -11.36 -14.19 26.34
N GLN A 22 -12.16 -15.23 26.11
CA GLN A 22 -12.50 -15.68 24.77
C GLN A 22 -13.30 -14.62 24.00
N SER A 23 -14.25 -13.96 24.64
CA SER A 23 -15.00 -12.84 24.04
C SER A 23 -14.08 -11.67 23.67
N TYR A 24 -13.12 -11.34 24.54
CA TYR A 24 -12.13 -10.31 24.26
C TYR A 24 -11.21 -10.69 23.09
N LEU A 25 -10.66 -11.90 23.09
CA LEU A 25 -9.81 -12.40 22.00
C LEU A 25 -10.57 -12.36 20.66
N PHE A 26 -11.84 -12.78 20.65
CA PHE A 26 -12.68 -12.74 19.46
C PHE A 26 -12.90 -11.31 18.97
N SER A 27 -13.11 -10.37 19.89
CA SER A 27 -13.30 -8.93 19.57
C SER A 27 -12.04 -8.28 19.00
N GLN A 28 -10.84 -8.79 19.32
CA GLN A 28 -9.58 -8.30 18.78
C GLN A 28 -9.18 -8.98 17.47
N LEU A 29 -9.50 -10.27 17.30
CA LEU A 29 -9.17 -11.05 16.11
C LEU A 29 -10.07 -10.72 14.91
N TYR A 30 -11.31 -10.30 15.15
CA TYR A 30 -12.26 -10.01 14.07
C TYR A 30 -11.84 -8.79 13.23
N PRO A 31 -11.52 -7.61 13.81
CA PRO A 31 -11.02 -6.46 13.05
C PRO A 31 -9.65 -6.76 12.43
N LEU A 32 -8.77 -7.43 13.17
CA LEU A 32 -7.41 -7.76 12.72
C LEU A 32 -7.41 -8.55 11.40
N LYS A 33 -8.33 -9.50 11.25
CA LYS A 33 -8.46 -10.27 10.01
C LYS A 33 -8.89 -9.39 8.84
N SER A 34 -9.80 -8.44 9.09
CA SER A 34 -10.27 -7.50 8.07
C SER A 34 -9.14 -6.56 7.63
N ASP A 35 -8.43 -5.96 8.59
CA ASP A 35 -7.35 -5.00 8.34
C ASP A 35 -6.21 -5.65 7.52
N ILE A 36 -5.82 -6.88 7.86
CA ILE A 36 -4.80 -7.63 7.11
C ILE A 36 -5.28 -7.94 5.69
N THR A 37 -6.54 -8.35 5.53
CA THR A 37 -7.10 -8.72 4.21
C THR A 37 -7.18 -7.52 3.28
N LEU A 38 -7.55 -6.35 3.80
CA LEU A 38 -7.58 -5.09 3.05
C LEU A 38 -6.17 -4.66 2.65
N MET A 39 -5.23 -4.71 3.61
CA MET A 39 -3.83 -4.36 3.36
C MET A 39 -3.16 -5.27 2.32
N GLU A 40 -3.40 -6.58 2.40
CA GLU A 40 -2.81 -7.58 1.50
C GLU A 40 -3.38 -7.49 0.07
N ASN A 41 -4.70 -7.30 -0.07
CA ASN A 41 -5.35 -7.39 -1.38
C ASN A 41 -5.52 -6.05 -2.11
N GLU A 42 -5.54 -4.93 -1.40
CA GLU A 42 -5.82 -3.62 -2.01
C GLU A 42 -4.70 -2.62 -1.76
N THR A 43 -4.35 -2.31 -0.51
CA THR A 43 -3.35 -1.26 -0.22
C THR A 43 -1.98 -1.60 -0.83
N LEU A 44 -1.54 -2.86 -0.71
CA LEU A 44 -0.27 -3.30 -1.30
C LEU A 44 -0.29 -3.25 -2.82
N GLU A 45 -1.34 -3.79 -3.45
CA GLU A 45 -1.47 -3.79 -4.90
C GLU A 45 -1.57 -2.37 -5.47
N MET A 46 -2.26 -1.47 -4.79
CA MET A 46 -2.31 -0.06 -5.20
C MET A 46 -0.94 0.62 -5.06
N THR A 47 -0.18 0.31 -4.01
CA THR A 47 1.18 0.82 -3.80
C THR A 47 2.13 0.34 -4.91
N LEU A 48 2.17 -0.97 -5.16
CA LEU A 48 2.99 -1.55 -6.22
C LEU A 48 2.57 -1.04 -7.60
N GLY A 49 1.27 -0.85 -7.81
CA GLY A 49 0.76 -0.26 -9.02
C GLY A 49 1.24 1.17 -9.23
N ALA A 50 1.25 2.00 -8.18
CA ALA A 50 1.80 3.35 -8.24
C ALA A 50 3.31 3.37 -8.54
N GLU A 51 4.09 2.44 -7.96
CA GLU A 51 5.52 2.28 -8.32
C GLU A 51 5.70 1.93 -9.81
N GLU A 52 4.84 1.06 -10.36
CA GLU A 52 4.86 0.72 -11.78
C GLU A 52 4.46 1.88 -12.69
N LEU A 53 3.53 2.74 -12.27
CA LEU A 53 3.21 3.98 -12.97
C LEU A 53 4.45 4.87 -13.06
N LYS A 54 5.10 5.12 -11.92
CA LYS A 54 6.33 5.91 -11.84
C LYS A 54 7.44 5.34 -12.73
N LEU A 55 7.65 4.02 -12.68
CA LEU A 55 8.61 3.35 -13.55
C LEU A 55 8.27 3.58 -15.03
N SER A 56 6.99 3.50 -15.40
CA SER A 56 6.57 3.71 -16.79
C SER A 56 6.84 5.13 -17.26
N VAL A 57 6.62 6.15 -16.42
CA VAL A 57 6.99 7.55 -16.71
C VAL A 57 8.50 7.67 -16.98
N VAL A 58 9.32 7.14 -16.06
CA VAL A 58 10.79 7.18 -16.18
C VAL A 58 11.27 6.51 -17.46
N GLN A 59 10.70 5.36 -17.80
CA GLN A 59 11.08 4.62 -19.01
C GLN A 59 10.66 5.36 -20.28
N VAL A 60 9.48 5.96 -20.31
CA VAL A 60 9.05 6.81 -21.44
C VAL A 60 9.98 8.01 -21.60
N GLN A 61 10.33 8.68 -20.50
CA GLN A 61 11.28 9.80 -20.52
C GLN A 61 12.63 9.38 -21.09
N GLN A 62 13.16 8.25 -20.61
CA GLN A 62 14.44 7.72 -21.05
C GLN A 62 14.44 7.45 -22.56
N TRP A 63 13.44 6.70 -23.06
CA TRP A 63 13.38 6.33 -24.47
C TRP A 63 13.20 7.54 -25.39
N LEU A 64 12.30 8.47 -25.07
CA LEU A 64 12.09 9.66 -25.90
C LEU A 64 13.30 10.61 -25.88
N THR A 65 14.04 10.65 -24.77
CA THR A 65 15.32 11.37 -24.70
C THR A 65 16.41 10.67 -25.51
N ASP A 66 16.47 9.34 -25.49
CA ASP A 66 17.42 8.59 -26.31
C ASP A 66 17.15 8.80 -27.81
N VAL A 67 15.88 8.70 -28.25
CA VAL A 67 15.48 9.06 -29.63
C VAL A 67 15.94 10.48 -29.98
N SER A 68 15.79 11.43 -29.05
CA SER A 68 16.22 12.82 -29.24
C SER A 68 17.73 12.95 -29.44
N ALA A 69 18.52 12.16 -28.70
CA ALA A 69 19.97 12.20 -28.72
C ALA A 69 20.59 11.41 -29.90
N THR A 70 20.01 10.25 -30.23
CA THR A 70 20.56 9.30 -31.22
C THR A 70 19.92 9.46 -32.59
N ARG A 71 18.71 10.02 -32.65
CA ARG A 71 17.81 10.03 -33.82
C ARG A 71 17.40 8.63 -34.28
N ASP A 72 17.57 7.63 -33.41
CA ASP A 72 17.08 6.29 -33.67
C ASP A 72 15.57 6.24 -33.42
N THR A 73 14.79 6.06 -34.48
CA THR A 73 13.33 6.04 -34.38
C THR A 73 12.79 4.76 -33.75
N GLU A 74 13.61 3.70 -33.59
CA GLU A 74 13.17 2.47 -32.95
C GLU A 74 12.73 2.71 -31.49
N GLY A 75 13.38 3.63 -30.78
CA GLY A 75 13.05 3.99 -29.39
C GLY A 75 11.63 4.54 -29.19
N PHE A 76 10.93 4.98 -30.24
CA PHE A 76 9.50 5.33 -30.13
C PHE A 76 8.64 4.10 -29.80
N SER A 77 8.97 2.93 -30.34
CA SER A 77 8.23 1.70 -30.06
C SER A 77 8.41 1.27 -28.60
N ASP A 78 9.61 1.46 -28.04
CA ASP A 78 9.87 1.18 -26.63
C ASP A 78 9.15 2.17 -25.72
N ALA A 79 9.16 3.47 -26.06
CA ALA A 79 8.36 4.47 -25.34
C ALA A 79 6.86 4.12 -25.37
N GLU A 80 6.33 3.72 -26.52
CA GLU A 80 4.94 3.29 -26.66
C GLU A 80 4.63 2.05 -25.82
N HIS A 81 5.55 1.08 -25.73
CA HIS A 81 5.40 -0.08 -24.87
C HIS A 81 5.20 0.32 -23.41
N PHE A 82 6.03 1.21 -22.88
CA PHE A 82 5.90 1.68 -21.49
C PHE A 82 4.68 2.59 -21.29
N ALA A 83 4.28 3.38 -22.29
CA ALA A 83 3.04 4.14 -22.23
C ALA A 83 1.81 3.23 -22.13
N ASN A 84 1.76 2.15 -22.89
CA ASN A 84 0.68 1.16 -22.78
C ASN A 84 0.66 0.49 -21.40
N ARG A 85 1.84 0.19 -20.82
CA ARG A 85 1.92 -0.34 -19.45
C ARG A 85 1.37 0.64 -18.42
N PHE A 86 1.61 1.94 -18.58
CA PHE A 86 1.02 2.96 -17.72
C PHE A 86 -0.51 2.91 -17.79
N TYR A 87 -1.09 2.96 -18.99
CA TYR A 87 -2.55 2.94 -19.16
C TYR A 87 -3.18 1.64 -18.64
N GLU A 88 -2.60 0.49 -18.95
CA GLU A 88 -3.06 -0.80 -18.42
C GLU A 88 -3.03 -0.84 -16.89
N ARG A 89 -2.01 -0.23 -16.27
CA ARG A 89 -1.88 -0.19 -14.83
C ARG A 89 -2.89 0.77 -14.19
N ILE A 90 -3.12 1.96 -14.76
CA ILE A 90 -4.18 2.88 -14.32
C ILE A 90 -5.53 2.18 -14.34
N GLU A 91 -5.87 1.50 -15.44
CA GLU A 91 -7.18 0.83 -15.56
C GLU A 91 -7.37 -0.30 -14.55
N LYS A 92 -6.30 -1.03 -14.22
CA LYS A 92 -6.33 -2.01 -13.12
C LYS A 92 -6.54 -1.32 -11.77
N LEU A 93 -5.85 -0.22 -11.51
CA LEU A 93 -5.98 0.51 -10.26
C LEU A 93 -7.39 1.06 -10.04
N LYS A 94 -8.07 1.48 -11.11
CA LYS A 94 -9.47 1.94 -11.06
C LYS A 94 -10.47 0.83 -10.67
N GLN A 95 -10.07 -0.45 -10.66
CA GLN A 95 -10.96 -1.56 -10.30
C GLN A 95 -11.04 -1.83 -8.80
N TYR A 96 -10.14 -1.28 -7.99
CA TYR A 96 -10.16 -1.46 -6.53
C TYR A 96 -11.26 -0.62 -5.88
N GLU A 97 -11.95 -1.16 -4.89
CA GLU A 97 -13.10 -0.53 -4.23
C GLU A 97 -12.72 0.81 -3.57
N HIS A 98 -11.54 0.88 -2.97
CA HIS A 98 -11.03 2.05 -2.25
C HIS A 98 -10.14 2.97 -3.09
N SER A 99 -10.15 2.81 -4.42
CA SER A 99 -9.36 3.65 -5.31
C SER A 99 -9.88 5.10 -5.38
N ASP A 100 -8.97 6.07 -5.35
CA ASP A 100 -9.28 7.47 -5.59
C ASP A 100 -9.33 7.73 -7.11
N GLN A 101 -10.53 7.62 -7.67
CA GLN A 101 -10.76 7.76 -9.10
C GLN A 101 -10.35 9.15 -9.63
N ASP A 102 -10.53 10.20 -8.85
CA ASP A 102 -10.18 11.56 -9.26
C ASP A 102 -8.66 11.71 -9.38
N LYS A 103 -7.90 11.16 -8.41
CA LYS A 103 -6.44 11.10 -8.50
C LYS A 103 -5.97 10.26 -9.69
N LEU A 104 -6.54 9.07 -9.90
CA LEU A 104 -6.16 8.20 -11.02
C LEU A 104 -6.44 8.84 -12.39
N ASN A 105 -7.56 9.52 -12.54
CA ASN A 105 -7.88 10.27 -13.76
C ASN A 105 -6.94 11.46 -13.97
N MET A 106 -6.52 12.12 -12.89
CA MET A 106 -5.53 13.20 -12.95
C MET A 106 -4.16 12.68 -13.40
N TYR A 107 -3.72 11.52 -12.89
CA TYR A 107 -2.46 10.89 -13.32
C TYR A 107 -2.50 10.50 -14.79
N GLU A 108 -3.62 9.94 -15.25
CA GLU A 108 -3.82 9.58 -16.66
C GLU A 108 -3.76 10.80 -17.58
N ALA A 109 -4.46 11.88 -17.24
CA ALA A 109 -4.44 13.11 -18.04
C ALA A 109 -3.05 13.75 -18.07
N SER A 110 -2.39 13.84 -16.92
CA SER A 110 -1.01 14.35 -16.82
C SER A 110 -0.04 13.50 -17.66
N PHE A 111 -0.21 12.17 -17.64
CA PHE A 111 0.60 11.26 -18.43
C PHE A 111 0.40 11.41 -19.94
N GLU A 112 -0.86 11.59 -20.37
CA GLU A 112 -1.18 11.80 -21.78
C GLU A 112 -0.48 13.05 -22.33
N ASP A 113 -0.54 14.15 -21.58
CA ASP A 113 0.14 15.40 -21.94
C ASP A 113 1.66 15.23 -21.97
N PHE A 114 2.24 14.62 -20.93
CA PHE A 114 3.67 14.27 -20.86
C PHE A 114 4.12 13.43 -22.07
N TYR A 115 3.42 12.35 -22.36
CA TYR A 115 3.80 11.43 -23.45
C TYR A 115 3.68 12.08 -24.82
N LYS A 116 2.62 12.87 -25.04
CA LYS A 116 2.47 13.65 -26.26
C LYS A 116 3.62 14.65 -26.42
N ARG A 117 3.97 15.39 -25.36
CA ARG A 117 5.04 16.38 -25.38
C ARG A 117 6.41 15.76 -25.63
N GLY A 118 6.69 14.61 -25.03
CA GLY A 118 7.93 13.87 -25.29
C GLY A 118 8.07 13.42 -26.75
N LYS A 119 6.97 13.01 -27.39
CA LYS A 119 6.98 12.70 -28.82
C LYS A 119 7.20 13.94 -29.67
N GLU A 120 6.59 15.07 -29.33
CA GLU A 120 6.81 16.35 -30.01
C GLU A 120 8.29 16.78 -29.90
N MET A 121 8.87 16.66 -28.70
CA MET A 121 10.28 16.90 -28.43
C MET A 121 11.19 16.05 -29.33
N ALA A 122 11.03 14.72 -29.29
CA ALA A 122 11.86 13.81 -30.06
C ALA A 122 11.78 14.08 -31.57
N ASN A 123 10.58 14.35 -32.08
CA ASN A 123 10.40 14.74 -33.48
C ASN A 123 11.05 16.09 -33.83
N ALA A 124 11.08 17.04 -32.90
CA ALA A 124 11.78 18.32 -33.10
C ALA A 124 13.30 18.13 -33.19
N TYR A 125 13.90 17.28 -32.36
CA TYR A 125 15.33 16.92 -32.46
C TYR A 125 15.68 16.24 -33.79
N ILE A 126 14.79 15.38 -34.29
CA ILE A 126 14.96 14.70 -35.59
C ILE A 126 14.83 15.70 -36.75
N SER A 127 13.80 16.55 -36.74
CA SER A 127 13.41 17.36 -37.90
C SER A 127 14.12 18.71 -37.98
N TYR A 128 14.38 19.33 -36.83
CA TYR A 128 14.83 20.72 -36.74
C TYR A 128 16.13 20.86 -35.95
N GLY A 129 16.59 19.80 -35.28
CA GLY A 129 17.85 19.75 -34.56
C GLY A 129 17.76 20.26 -33.12
N ILE A 130 18.94 20.45 -32.52
CA ILE A 130 19.10 20.64 -31.07
C ILE A 130 18.38 21.88 -30.56
N GLU A 131 18.43 23.00 -31.29
CA GLU A 131 17.86 24.26 -30.81
C GLU A 131 16.35 24.18 -30.62
N GLU A 132 15.62 23.62 -31.57
CA GLU A 132 14.17 23.45 -31.44
C GLU A 132 13.80 22.34 -30.46
N GLY A 133 14.56 21.24 -30.42
CA GLY A 133 14.37 20.17 -29.44
C GLY A 133 14.52 20.66 -27.99
N ASN A 134 15.56 21.45 -27.70
CA ASN A 134 15.83 21.98 -26.37
C ASN A 134 14.70 22.90 -25.85
N LYS A 135 13.99 23.62 -26.73
CA LYS A 135 12.84 24.46 -26.32
C LYS A 135 11.70 23.63 -25.74
N ILE A 136 11.54 22.38 -26.19
CA ILE A 136 10.48 21.48 -25.74
C ILE A 136 10.98 20.64 -24.55
N MET A 137 12.26 20.28 -24.51
CA MET A 137 12.87 19.48 -23.45
C MET A 137 12.61 20.06 -22.05
N GLU A 138 12.76 21.37 -21.85
CA GLU A 138 12.52 21.99 -20.54
C GLU A 138 11.08 21.77 -20.05
N VAL A 139 10.10 21.84 -20.96
CA VAL A 139 8.69 21.60 -20.61
C VAL A 139 8.43 20.11 -20.38
N PHE A 140 9.04 19.23 -21.19
CA PHE A 140 8.94 17.79 -21.02
C PHE A 140 9.52 17.30 -19.69
N ASP A 141 10.65 17.85 -19.26
CA ASP A 141 11.25 17.56 -17.95
C ASP A 141 10.34 18.05 -16.81
N GLY A 142 9.71 19.22 -16.98
CA GLY A 142 8.71 19.72 -16.04
C GLY A 142 7.49 18.83 -15.91
N ASP A 143 6.95 18.32 -17.03
CA ASP A 143 5.83 17.38 -17.03
C ASP A 143 6.19 16.07 -16.32
N ALA A 144 7.41 15.57 -16.55
CA ALA A 144 7.92 14.37 -15.90
C ALA A 144 8.04 14.54 -14.39
N GLU A 145 8.52 15.70 -13.94
CA GLU A 145 8.60 16.04 -12.51
C GLU A 145 7.21 16.17 -11.89
N GLU A 146 6.27 16.83 -12.58
CA GLU A 146 4.89 17.00 -12.11
C GLU A 146 4.20 15.65 -11.89
N ILE A 147 4.16 14.78 -12.91
CA ILE A 147 3.48 13.50 -12.78
C ILE A 147 4.13 12.58 -11.75
N ASN A 148 5.48 12.53 -11.69
CA ASN A 148 6.17 11.73 -10.69
C ASN A 148 5.93 12.26 -9.28
N GLY A 149 5.87 13.58 -9.10
CA GLY A 149 5.53 14.22 -7.83
C GLY A 149 4.11 13.89 -7.37
N LEU A 150 3.14 13.89 -8.28
CA LEU A 150 1.77 13.47 -7.99
C LEU A 150 1.70 12.02 -7.50
N ILE A 151 2.42 11.11 -8.17
CA ILE A 151 2.48 9.69 -7.80
C ILE A 151 3.24 9.48 -6.48
N ASP A 152 4.31 10.25 -6.24
CA ASP A 152 5.12 10.15 -5.02
C ASP A 152 4.34 10.53 -3.76
N VAL A 153 3.52 11.59 -3.82
CA VAL A 153 2.64 11.96 -2.71
C VAL A 153 1.71 10.80 -2.35
N TYR A 154 1.16 10.11 -3.34
CA TYR A 154 0.31 8.93 -3.10
C TYR A 154 1.09 7.76 -2.50
N LEU A 155 2.31 7.50 -2.98
CA LEU A 155 3.17 6.45 -2.42
C LEU A 155 3.51 6.72 -0.95
N GLU A 156 3.84 7.97 -0.60
CA GLU A 156 4.11 8.37 0.79
C GLU A 156 2.88 8.21 1.69
N GLU A 157 1.69 8.61 1.21
CA GLU A 157 0.41 8.40 1.90
C GLU A 157 0.16 6.91 2.15
N SER A 158 0.30 6.08 1.11
CA SER A 158 0.05 4.63 1.18
C SER A 158 1.04 3.91 2.10
N ILE A 159 2.34 4.23 2.01
CA ILE A 159 3.35 3.68 2.92
C ILE A 159 3.05 4.05 4.37
N THR A 160 2.60 5.28 4.62
CA THR A 160 2.21 5.73 5.96
C THR A 160 1.00 4.96 6.49
N GLU A 161 0.00 4.70 5.64
CA GLU A 161 -1.16 3.88 5.99
C GLU A 161 -0.77 2.44 6.31
N ILE A 162 0.06 1.81 5.48
CA ILE A 162 0.58 0.46 5.72
C ILE A 162 1.31 0.40 7.08
N GLN A 163 2.18 1.38 7.37
CA GLN A 163 2.90 1.45 8.64
C GLN A 163 1.95 1.60 9.83
N ALA A 164 0.89 2.40 9.70
CA ALA A 164 -0.12 2.55 10.75
C ALA A 164 -0.86 1.24 11.02
N VAL A 165 -1.32 0.56 9.96
CA VAL A 165 -1.99 -0.75 10.07
C VAL A 165 -1.08 -1.78 10.73
N VAL A 166 0.17 -1.92 10.26
CA VAL A 166 1.16 -2.83 10.84
C VAL A 166 1.45 -2.50 12.31
N GLY A 167 1.55 -1.22 12.65
CA GLY A 167 1.73 -0.75 14.02
C GLY A 167 0.56 -1.14 14.94
N ASP A 168 -0.67 -0.99 14.46
CA ASP A 168 -1.86 -1.34 15.23
C ASP A 168 -2.05 -2.85 15.34
N VAL A 169 -1.76 -3.62 14.29
CA VAL A 169 -1.65 -5.09 14.36
C VAL A 169 -0.66 -5.51 15.45
N SER A 170 0.52 -4.90 15.49
CA SER A 170 1.56 -5.21 16.46
C SER A 170 1.11 -4.92 17.90
N LYS A 171 0.45 -3.78 18.15
CA LYS A 171 -0.11 -3.43 19.46
C LYS A 171 -1.21 -4.40 19.91
N ARG A 172 -2.08 -4.83 18.98
CA ARG A 172 -3.15 -5.81 19.26
C ARG A 172 -2.56 -7.17 19.64
N ILE A 173 -1.55 -7.63 18.90
CA ILE A 173 -0.83 -8.87 19.22
C ILE A 173 -0.18 -8.77 20.61
N ALA A 174 0.53 -7.68 20.91
CA ALA A 174 1.16 -7.48 22.22
C ALA A 174 0.14 -7.52 23.36
N SER A 175 -1.02 -6.86 23.18
CA SER A 175 -2.11 -6.85 24.16
C SER A 175 -2.70 -8.25 24.38
N ILE A 176 -2.89 -9.02 23.31
CA ILE A 176 -3.34 -10.43 23.37
C ILE A 176 -2.32 -11.27 24.15
N THR A 177 -1.03 -11.16 23.83
CA THR A 177 0.04 -11.91 24.52
C THR A 177 0.11 -11.56 26.00
N GLN A 178 0.04 -10.27 26.36
CA GLN A 178 0.09 -9.83 27.76
C GLN A 178 -1.12 -10.37 28.55
N LEU A 179 -2.32 -10.31 28.00
CA LEU A 179 -3.52 -10.85 28.65
C LEU A 179 -3.45 -12.37 28.79
N ALA A 180 -2.93 -13.09 27.79
CA ALA A 180 -2.72 -14.53 27.90
C ALA A 180 -1.74 -14.90 29.02
N ILE A 181 -0.64 -14.14 29.18
CA ILE A 181 0.32 -14.35 30.27
C ILE A 181 -0.34 -14.10 31.63
N ILE A 182 -1.06 -12.97 31.78
CA ILE A 182 -1.77 -12.62 33.03
C ILE A 182 -2.78 -13.72 33.37
N PHE A 183 -3.55 -14.19 32.40
CA PHE A 183 -4.54 -15.25 32.60
C PHE A 183 -3.88 -16.56 33.09
N ASN A 184 -2.76 -16.98 32.48
CA ASN A 184 -2.00 -18.15 32.92
C ASN A 184 -1.47 -18.00 34.36
N ILE A 185 -0.97 -16.82 34.73
CA ILE A 185 -0.51 -16.55 36.11
C ILE A 185 -1.67 -16.64 37.10
N VAL A 186 -2.84 -16.08 36.77
CA VAL A 186 -4.04 -16.15 37.63
C VAL A 186 -4.48 -17.59 37.83
N ILE A 187 -4.48 -18.41 36.77
CA ILE A 187 -4.77 -19.85 36.88
C ILE A 187 -3.79 -20.53 37.84
N LEU A 188 -2.48 -20.32 37.68
CA LEU A 188 -1.46 -20.94 38.54
C LEU A 188 -1.65 -20.57 40.03
N ILE A 189 -1.91 -19.30 40.33
CA ILE A 189 -2.16 -18.84 41.71
C ILE A 189 -3.46 -19.44 42.27
N SER A 190 -4.52 -19.50 41.46
CA SER A 190 -5.81 -20.09 41.86
C SER A 190 -5.72 -21.60 42.12
N TYR A 191 -4.83 -22.32 41.43
CA TYR A 191 -4.58 -23.73 41.71
C TYR A 191 -3.71 -23.91 42.95
N GLY A 192 -2.61 -23.16 43.09
CA GLY A 192 -1.70 -23.28 44.23
C GLY A 192 -2.31 -22.90 45.59
N SER A 193 -3.26 -21.95 45.60
CA SER A 193 -4.00 -21.55 46.81
C SER A 193 -5.03 -22.57 47.28
N ASN A 194 -5.56 -23.43 46.39
CA ASN A 194 -6.50 -24.50 46.74
C ASN A 194 -5.81 -25.79 47.23
N THR A 195 -4.47 -25.87 47.16
CA THR A 195 -3.68 -27.06 47.55
C THR A 195 -2.89 -26.90 48.85
N MET A 196 -2.94 -25.73 49.51
CA MET A 196 -2.37 -25.57 50.85
C MET A 196 -3.36 -26.05 51.92
N PRO A 197 -2.96 -26.99 52.82
CA PRO A 197 -3.81 -27.52 53.89
C PRO A 197 -4.10 -26.53 55.01
#